data_AF-A0A1G5S526-F1
#
_entry.id   AF-A0A1G5S526-F1
#
_cell.length_a   1.000
_cell.length_b   1.000
_cell.length_c   1.000
_cell.angle_alpha   90.00
_cell.angle_beta   90.00
_cell.angle_gamma   90.00
#
_symmetry.space_group_name_H-M   'P 1'
#
loop_
_entity.id
_entity.type
_entity.pdbx_description
1 polymer ?
#
loop_
_entity_poly.entity_id
_entity_poly.type
_entity_poly.pdbx_seq_one_letter_code
_entity_poly.pdbx_strand_id
1 'polypeptide(L)'
;MINQKNNIKRIFAMFFVFILIIEFIRSNSYLRLQYLFTYLGQDKLTSESVTVDSLENEFSSKIYMKNKYLNLNGAMAGALGMQGFYSDLGIYVTDDNYIVSPSDYTTTDYEYEQTVAFRDFLEENGIQFLYVNEPTKYVDDNLFYKEFGIETYSNRNADKFLNRIREANINVNGK
;
A
#
# COMPACT_ATOMS: atom_id res chain seq x y z
N MET A 1 12.90 16.16 25.84
CA MET A 1 12.47 15.53 24.56
C MET A 1 10.96 15.57 24.33
N ILE A 2 10.10 15.25 25.30
CA ILE A 2 8.63 15.21 25.11
C ILE A 2 8.03 16.57 24.69
N ASN A 3 8.45 17.67 25.33
CA ASN A 3 7.98 19.03 24.96
C ASN A 3 8.39 19.47 23.55
N GLN A 4 9.52 19.00 23.02
CA GLN A 4 9.93 19.30 21.63
C GLN A 4 9.08 18.56 20.60
N LYS A 5 8.76 17.27 20.84
CA LYS A 5 7.86 16.49 19.96
C LYS A 5 6.45 17.11 19.89
N ASN A 6 5.92 17.60 21.01
CA ASN A 6 4.60 18.23 21.03
C ASN A 6 4.56 19.59 20.30
N ASN A 7 5.64 20.36 20.39
CA ASN A 7 5.76 21.62 19.64
C ASN A 7 5.83 21.40 18.13
N ILE A 8 6.56 20.37 17.67
CA ILE A 8 6.64 19.99 16.26
C ILE A 8 5.26 19.60 15.71
N LYS A 9 4.52 18.75 16.43
CA LYS A 9 3.14 18.35 16.05
C LYS A 9 2.23 19.56 15.88
N ARG A 10 2.30 20.53 16.81
CA ARG A 10 1.48 21.73 16.78
C ARG A 10 1.85 22.65 15.60
N ILE A 11 3.13 22.77 15.29
CA ILE A 11 3.61 23.55 14.13
C ILE A 11 3.12 22.92 12.83
N PHE A 12 3.26 21.60 12.67
CA PHE A 12 2.76 20.89 11.49
C PHE A 12 1.24 21.00 11.33
N ALA A 13 0.48 20.91 12.43
CA ALA A 13 -0.97 21.10 12.39
C ALA A 13 -1.36 22.52 11.95
N MET A 14 -0.70 23.56 12.50
CA MET A 14 -0.94 24.95 12.08
C MET A 14 -0.60 25.17 10.61
N PHE A 15 0.51 24.61 10.14
CA PHE A 15 0.93 24.69 8.74
C PHE A 15 -0.05 23.98 7.81
N PHE A 16 -0.54 22.80 8.20
CA PHE A 16 -1.55 22.05 7.46
C PHE A 16 -2.86 22.84 7.31
N VAL A 17 -3.36 23.42 8.41
CA VAL A 17 -4.56 24.28 8.38
C VAL A 17 -4.35 25.49 7.47
N PHE A 18 -3.17 26.11 7.52
CA PHE A 18 -2.84 27.25 6.66
C PHE A 18 -2.82 26.86 5.17
N ILE A 19 -2.22 25.72 4.81
CA ILE A 19 -2.26 25.19 3.44
C ILE A 19 -3.70 24.93 3.01
N LEU A 20 -4.53 24.31 3.86
CA LEU A 20 -5.93 24.06 3.53
C LEU A 20 -6.70 25.34 3.22
N ILE A 21 -6.49 26.40 3.99
CA ILE A 21 -7.16 27.70 3.77
C ILE A 21 -6.69 28.32 2.44
N ILE A 22 -5.38 28.33 2.18
CA ILE A 22 -4.82 28.88 0.93
C ILE A 22 -5.36 28.09 -0.27
N GLU A 23 -5.29 26.76 -0.22
CA GLU A 23 -5.76 25.92 -1.31
C GLU A 23 -7.26 26.03 -1.50
N PHE A 24 -8.06 26.10 -0.43
CA PHE A 24 -9.51 26.28 -0.54
C PHE A 24 -9.91 27.56 -1.29
N ILE A 25 -9.19 28.66 -1.04
CA ILE A 25 -9.40 29.93 -1.75
C ILE A 25 -8.92 29.81 -3.20
N ARG A 26 -7.75 29.20 -3.43
CA ARG A 26 -7.06 29.19 -4.72
C ARG A 26 -7.63 28.17 -5.71
N SER A 27 -8.13 27.05 -5.23
CA SER A 27 -8.79 26.00 -6.02
C SER A 27 -10.22 26.41 -6.44
N ASN A 28 -10.69 27.57 -5.98
CA ASN A 28 -12.10 27.96 -6.03
C ASN A 28 -13.02 26.86 -5.49
N SER A 29 -12.59 26.13 -4.44
CA SER A 29 -13.39 25.04 -3.87
C SER A 29 -14.76 25.50 -3.37
N TYR A 30 -14.97 26.79 -3.11
CA TYR A 30 -16.30 27.36 -2.87
C TYR A 30 -17.27 27.19 -4.06
N LEU A 31 -16.77 27.08 -5.29
CA LEU A 31 -17.60 26.71 -6.45
C LEU A 31 -18.10 25.26 -6.37
N ARG A 32 -17.45 24.36 -5.61
CA ARG A 32 -18.00 23.00 -5.35
C ARG A 32 -19.31 23.06 -4.60
N LEU A 33 -19.49 23.99 -3.68
CA LEU A 33 -20.79 24.20 -3.03
C LEU A 33 -21.84 24.52 -4.09
N GLN A 34 -21.52 25.38 -5.04
CA GLN A 34 -22.41 25.71 -6.15
C GLN A 34 -22.74 24.47 -7.01
N TYR A 35 -21.73 23.68 -7.43
CA TYR A 35 -21.96 22.45 -8.21
C TYR A 35 -22.74 21.38 -7.43
N LEU A 36 -22.50 21.24 -6.13
CA LEU A 36 -23.23 20.31 -5.26
C LEU A 36 -24.67 20.76 -5.05
N PHE A 37 -24.92 22.06 -4.92
CA PHE A 37 -26.27 22.61 -4.92
C PHE A 37 -26.96 22.47 -6.28
N THR A 38 -26.22 22.61 -7.39
CA THR A 38 -26.76 22.33 -8.73
C THR A 38 -27.13 20.86 -8.88
N TYR A 39 -26.29 19.92 -8.42
CA TYR A 39 -26.59 18.49 -8.39
C TYR A 39 -27.83 18.16 -7.53
N LEU A 40 -27.87 18.67 -6.28
CA LEU A 40 -29.00 18.46 -5.38
C LEU A 40 -30.30 19.14 -5.85
N GLY A 41 -30.18 20.19 -6.66
CA GLY A 41 -31.29 20.91 -7.26
C GLY A 41 -31.69 20.41 -8.65
N GLN A 42 -31.11 19.31 -9.16
CA GLN A 42 -31.55 18.70 -10.40
C GLN A 42 -32.94 18.07 -10.21
N ASP A 43 -33.97 18.73 -10.73
CA ASP A 43 -35.21 18.03 -11.07
C ASP A 43 -34.88 17.03 -12.17
N LYS A 44 -35.13 15.74 -11.90
CA LYS A 44 -34.85 14.60 -12.80
C LYS A 44 -35.34 14.89 -14.22
N LEU A 45 -34.53 15.45 -15.13
CA LEU A 45 -34.75 15.50 -16.60
C LEU A 45 -33.64 16.29 -17.35
N THR A 46 -32.37 15.94 -17.20
CA THR A 46 -31.32 16.33 -18.18
C THR A 46 -30.47 15.13 -18.57
N SER A 47 -30.19 14.98 -19.87
CA SER A 47 -29.56 13.80 -20.50
C SER A 47 -28.09 13.56 -20.14
N GLU A 48 -27.46 14.48 -19.41
CA GLU A 48 -26.14 14.29 -18.79
C GLU A 48 -26.28 14.48 -17.27
N SER A 49 -26.65 13.41 -16.57
CA SER A 49 -26.66 13.42 -15.10
C SER A 49 -25.22 13.52 -14.59
N VAL A 50 -24.87 14.65 -14.00
CA VAL A 50 -23.61 14.81 -13.26
C VAL A 50 -23.62 13.81 -12.09
N THR A 51 -22.67 12.89 -12.04
CA THR A 51 -22.55 11.92 -10.94
C THR A 51 -21.54 12.40 -9.91
N VAL A 52 -21.63 11.89 -8.68
CA VAL A 52 -20.65 12.20 -7.63
C VAL A 52 -19.24 11.74 -8.06
N ASP A 53 -19.14 10.56 -8.66
CA ASP A 53 -17.88 10.00 -9.13
C ASP A 53 -17.23 10.85 -10.25
N SER A 54 -18.03 11.43 -11.15
CA SER A 54 -17.48 12.30 -12.20
C SER A 54 -16.97 13.62 -11.62
N LEU A 55 -17.68 14.19 -10.64
CA LEU A 55 -17.26 15.39 -9.91
C LEU A 55 -15.98 15.17 -9.09
N GLU A 56 -15.85 14.00 -8.45
CA GLU A 56 -14.66 13.65 -7.67
C GLU A 56 -13.42 13.47 -8.55
N ASN A 57 -13.56 12.79 -9.68
CA ASN A 57 -12.47 12.58 -10.64
C ASN A 57 -12.02 13.87 -11.31
N GLU A 58 -12.97 14.71 -11.76
CA GLU A 58 -12.65 16.00 -12.37
C GLU A 58 -11.93 16.92 -11.39
N PHE A 59 -12.33 16.92 -10.12
CA PHE A 59 -11.64 17.71 -9.11
C PHE A 59 -10.26 17.15 -8.76
N SER A 60 -10.16 15.84 -8.55
CA SER A 60 -8.90 15.17 -8.19
C SER A 60 -7.82 15.29 -9.27
N SER A 61 -8.23 15.49 -10.52
CA SER A 61 -7.32 15.78 -11.65
C SER A 61 -6.90 17.25 -11.72
N LYS A 62 -7.71 18.17 -11.17
CA LYS A 62 -7.45 19.63 -11.13
C LYS A 62 -6.70 20.11 -9.89
N ILE A 63 -6.40 19.23 -8.93
CA ILE A 63 -5.62 19.61 -7.73
C ILE A 63 -4.24 20.11 -8.17
N TYR A 64 -3.98 21.39 -7.91
CA TYR A 64 -2.71 22.01 -8.22
C TYR A 64 -1.58 21.37 -7.43
N MET A 65 -0.42 21.16 -8.08
CA MET A 65 0.76 20.56 -7.43
C MET A 65 0.46 19.25 -6.67
N LYS A 66 -0.54 18.46 -7.11
CA LYS A 66 -0.94 17.18 -6.50
C LYS A 66 0.25 16.31 -6.06
N ASN A 67 1.22 16.10 -6.94
CA ASN A 67 2.40 15.30 -6.63
C ASN A 67 3.27 15.90 -5.51
N LYS A 68 3.37 17.23 -5.41
CA LYS A 68 4.09 17.88 -4.31
C LYS A 68 3.34 17.71 -2.99
N TYR A 69 2.02 17.75 -3.01
CA TYR A 69 1.21 17.49 -1.81
C TYR A 69 1.31 16.04 -1.34
N LEU A 70 1.34 15.07 -2.27
CA LEU A 70 1.60 13.67 -1.95
C LEU A 70 2.99 13.49 -1.31
N ASN A 71 4.03 14.09 -1.90
CA ASN A 71 5.39 14.02 -1.36
C ASN A 71 5.51 14.71 0.01
N LEU A 72 4.86 15.87 0.19
CA LEU A 72 4.84 16.58 1.46
C LEU A 72 4.14 15.76 2.55
N ASN A 73 3.01 15.12 2.21
CA ASN A 73 2.32 14.22 3.13
C ASN A 73 3.23 13.06 3.55
N GLY A 74 3.89 12.38 2.60
CA GLY A 74 4.86 11.33 2.92
C GLY A 74 5.98 11.79 3.85
N ALA A 75 6.60 12.94 3.56
CA ALA A 75 7.65 13.51 4.40
C ALA A 75 7.16 13.87 5.82
N MET A 76 5.95 14.43 5.93
CA MET A 76 5.34 14.74 7.22
C MET A 76 4.99 13.47 8.00
N ALA A 77 4.47 12.44 7.33
CA ALA A 77 4.15 11.16 7.94
C ALA A 77 5.41 10.50 8.53
N GLY A 78 6.52 10.46 7.80
CA GLY A 78 7.80 9.99 8.32
C GLY A 78 8.30 10.81 9.51
N ALA A 79 8.29 12.15 9.40
CA ALA A 79 8.72 13.03 10.49
C ALA A 79 7.87 12.92 11.77
N LEU A 80 6.59 12.57 11.62
CA LEU A 80 5.65 12.45 12.73
C LEU A 80 5.57 11.05 13.34
N GLY A 81 6.24 10.06 12.75
CA GLY A 81 6.14 8.67 13.19
C GLY A 81 4.79 8.03 12.84
N MET A 82 4.21 8.39 11.69
CA MET A 82 2.89 7.94 11.23
C MET A 82 2.98 6.84 10.15
N GLN A 83 4.08 6.09 10.13
CA GLN A 83 4.36 5.06 9.14
C GLN A 83 3.28 3.95 9.08
N GLY A 84 2.62 3.67 10.21
CA GLY A 84 1.50 2.72 10.31
C GLY A 84 0.12 3.36 10.19
N PHE A 85 -0.02 4.59 9.68
CA PHE A 85 -1.33 5.27 9.61
C PHE A 85 -2.39 4.49 8.80
N TYR A 86 -1.95 3.69 7.83
CA TYR A 86 -2.80 2.84 6.99
C TYR A 86 -2.72 1.36 7.38
N SER A 87 -2.31 1.06 8.62
CA SER A 87 -2.15 -0.32 9.12
C SER A 87 -3.41 -1.17 8.99
N ASP A 88 -4.58 -0.56 9.16
CA ASP A 88 -5.88 -1.23 9.06
C ASP A 88 -6.19 -1.73 7.63
N LEU A 89 -5.49 -1.18 6.63
CA LEU A 89 -5.54 -1.61 5.23
C LEU A 89 -4.36 -2.54 4.87
N GLY A 90 -3.55 -2.95 5.86
CA GLY A 90 -2.34 -3.75 5.65
C GLY A 90 -1.20 -2.98 4.98
N ILE A 91 -1.22 -1.64 5.04
CA ILE A 91 -0.24 -0.77 4.37
C ILE A 91 0.65 -0.12 5.42
N TYR A 92 1.96 -0.35 5.29
CA TYR A 92 2.99 0.25 6.12
C TYR A 92 4.01 0.97 5.23
N VAL A 93 4.51 2.11 5.68
CA VAL A 93 5.51 2.90 4.94
C VAL A 93 6.79 2.93 5.73
N THR A 94 7.84 2.31 5.21
CA THR A 94 9.18 2.32 5.85
C THR A 94 9.80 3.72 5.89
N ASP A 95 10.82 3.91 6.71
CA ASP A 95 11.57 5.18 6.79
C ASP A 95 12.21 5.58 5.44
N ASP A 96 12.53 4.58 4.60
CA ASP A 96 13.04 4.78 3.24
C ASP A 96 11.94 4.98 2.17
N ASN A 97 10.69 5.19 2.60
CA ASN A 97 9.49 5.37 1.78
C ASN A 97 9.09 4.16 0.91
N TYR A 98 9.51 2.94 1.28
CA TYR A 98 8.93 1.72 0.70
C TYR A 98 7.59 1.41 1.33
N ILE A 99 6.61 1.08 0.48
CA ILE A 99 5.31 0.55 0.91
C ILE A 99 5.45 -0.96 1.07
N VAL A 100 5.10 -1.45 2.26
CA VAL A 100 5.29 -2.83 2.67
C VAL A 100 4.04 -3.33 3.38
N SER A 101 3.77 -4.63 3.27
CA SER A 101 2.59 -5.27 3.88
C SER A 101 3.01 -6.51 4.66
N PRO A 102 2.46 -6.73 5.88
CA PRO A 102 2.76 -7.90 6.65
C PRO A 102 2.08 -9.11 6.02
N SER A 103 2.80 -10.22 5.98
CA SER A 103 2.28 -11.55 5.72
C SER A 103 2.11 -12.32 7.03
N ASP A 104 0.96 -12.95 7.18
CA ASP A 104 0.65 -13.85 8.29
C ASP A 104 1.46 -15.15 8.18
N TYR A 105 1.65 -15.83 9.31
CA TYR A 105 2.19 -17.18 9.31
C TYR A 105 1.22 -18.12 8.57
N THR A 106 1.75 -18.93 7.66
CA THR A 106 0.94 -19.91 6.94
C THR A 106 1.59 -21.29 6.90
N THR A 107 0.75 -22.31 6.81
CA THR A 107 1.18 -23.66 6.43
C THR A 107 1.40 -23.69 4.92
N THR A 108 2.50 -24.28 4.47
CA THR A 108 2.82 -24.43 3.04
C THR A 108 2.44 -25.81 2.50
N ASP A 109 1.57 -26.52 3.23
CA ASP A 109 1.25 -27.93 3.02
C ASP A 109 0.53 -28.18 1.69
N TYR A 110 -0.54 -27.42 1.44
CA TYR A 110 -1.32 -27.54 0.22
C TYR A 110 -0.47 -27.21 -1.02
N GLU A 111 0.24 -26.08 -1.01
CA GLU A 111 1.10 -25.66 -2.13
C GLU A 111 2.20 -26.68 -2.38
N TYR A 112 2.78 -27.24 -1.33
CA TYR A 112 3.78 -28.30 -1.42
C TYR A 112 3.21 -29.55 -2.09
N GLU A 113 2.09 -30.07 -1.58
CA GLU A 113 1.46 -31.29 -2.11
C GLU A 113 1.09 -31.14 -3.60
N GLN A 114 0.50 -30.01 -3.98
CA GLN A 114 0.14 -29.74 -5.38
C GLN A 114 1.36 -29.62 -6.27
N THR A 115 2.44 -29.00 -5.79
CA THR A 115 3.69 -28.84 -6.57
C THR A 115 4.36 -30.20 -6.80
N VAL A 116 4.37 -31.05 -5.77
CA VAL A 116 4.90 -32.42 -5.85
C VAL A 116 4.08 -33.26 -6.83
N ALA A 117 2.75 -33.25 -6.69
CA ALA A 117 1.85 -33.98 -7.58
C ALA A 117 2.01 -33.53 -9.05
N PHE A 118 2.18 -32.22 -9.27
CA PHE A 118 2.41 -31.69 -10.61
C PHE A 118 3.77 -32.13 -11.18
N ARG A 119 4.83 -32.11 -10.37
CA ARG A 119 6.14 -32.63 -10.77
C ARG A 119 6.06 -34.11 -11.15
N ASP A 120 5.40 -34.93 -10.33
CA ASP A 120 5.25 -36.37 -10.59
C ASP A 120 4.55 -36.60 -11.93
N PHE A 121 3.45 -35.88 -12.18
CA PHE A 121 2.75 -35.91 -13.46
C PHE A 121 3.65 -35.52 -14.64
N LEU A 122 4.45 -34.47 -14.52
CA LEU A 122 5.37 -34.05 -15.59
C LEU A 122 6.47 -35.08 -15.84
N GLU A 123 7.01 -35.68 -14.79
CA GLU A 123 8.04 -36.72 -14.87
C GLU A 123 7.51 -37.99 -15.57
N GLU A 124 6.28 -38.41 -15.26
CA GLU A 124 5.59 -39.51 -15.96
C GLU A 124 5.42 -39.24 -17.46
N ASN A 125 5.34 -37.97 -17.85
CA ASN A 125 5.23 -37.54 -19.25
C ASN A 125 6.58 -37.19 -19.89
N GLY A 126 7.70 -37.45 -19.21
CA GLY A 126 9.05 -37.18 -19.71
C GLY A 126 9.40 -35.69 -19.81
N ILE A 127 8.71 -34.84 -19.05
CA ILE A 127 8.89 -33.39 -19.02
C ILE A 127 9.65 -33.00 -17.74
N GLN A 128 10.75 -32.27 -17.89
CA GLN A 128 11.50 -31.77 -16.74
C GLN A 128 10.77 -30.59 -16.08
N PHE A 129 10.55 -30.69 -14.78
CA PHE A 129 10.01 -29.59 -13.97
C PHE A 129 11.13 -28.75 -13.34
N LEU A 130 11.09 -27.45 -13.56
CA LEU A 130 11.98 -26.46 -12.95
C LEU A 130 11.13 -25.41 -12.23
N TYR A 131 11.34 -25.27 -10.92
CA TYR A 131 10.71 -24.22 -10.15
C TYR A 131 11.63 -23.00 -10.07
N VAL A 132 11.14 -21.83 -10.48
CA VAL A 132 11.87 -20.56 -10.43
C VAL A 132 11.11 -19.62 -9.51
N ASN A 133 11.74 -19.23 -8.39
CA ASN A 133 11.19 -18.19 -7.53
C ASN A 133 11.59 -16.84 -8.12
N GLU A 134 10.62 -16.03 -8.54
CA GLU A 134 10.91 -14.65 -8.94
C GLU A 134 11.37 -13.87 -7.71
N PRO A 135 12.45 -13.06 -7.80
CA PRO A 135 12.86 -12.22 -6.69
C PRO A 135 11.79 -11.16 -6.43
N THR A 136 10.85 -11.45 -5.53
CA THR A 136 10.00 -10.43 -4.96
C THR A 136 10.84 -9.59 -3.99
N LYS A 137 10.48 -8.32 -3.80
CA LYS A 137 11.12 -7.46 -2.80
C LYS A 137 10.73 -7.96 -1.41
N TYR A 138 11.37 -9.03 -0.99
CA TYR A 138 11.34 -9.56 0.34
C TYR A 138 11.94 -8.51 1.27
N VAL A 139 11.05 -7.86 2.02
CA VAL A 139 11.44 -6.97 3.11
C VAL A 139 11.87 -7.89 4.25
N ASP A 140 13.08 -7.70 4.79
CA ASP A 140 13.56 -8.48 5.94
C ASP A 140 12.52 -8.45 7.05
N ASP A 141 12.12 -9.63 7.55
CA ASP A 141 11.14 -9.75 8.65
C ASP A 141 11.61 -8.93 9.87
N ASN A 142 12.94 -8.78 10.06
CA ASN A 142 13.53 -7.95 11.10
C ASN A 142 13.33 -6.45 10.86
N LEU A 143 13.24 -5.99 9.61
CA LEU A 143 12.93 -4.60 9.29
C LEU A 143 11.53 -4.25 9.79
N PHE A 144 10.54 -5.12 9.53
CA PHE A 144 9.16 -4.96 9.98
C PHE A 144 9.06 -4.87 11.51
N TYR A 145 9.75 -5.77 12.21
CA TYR A 145 9.79 -5.76 13.66
C TYR A 145 10.46 -4.48 14.20
N LYS A 146 11.58 -4.06 13.60
CA LYS A 146 12.33 -2.88 14.03
C LYS A 146 11.57 -1.57 13.80
N GLU A 147 10.89 -1.42 12.67
CA GLU A 147 10.23 -0.17 12.28
C GLU A 147 8.80 -0.06 12.80
N PHE A 148 8.06 -1.18 12.85
CA PHE A 148 6.64 -1.17 13.19
C PHE A 148 6.30 -1.94 14.47
N GLY A 149 7.23 -2.73 15.02
CA GLY A 149 6.96 -3.60 16.17
C GLY A 149 6.05 -4.78 15.84
N ILE A 150 5.89 -5.09 14.55
CA ILE A 150 4.98 -6.12 14.04
C ILE A 150 5.80 -7.28 13.49
N GLU A 151 5.41 -8.48 13.86
CA GLU A 151 6.00 -9.69 13.31
C GLU A 151 5.36 -10.03 11.95
N THR A 152 6.19 -10.33 10.96
CA THR A 152 5.76 -10.83 9.66
C THR A 152 6.52 -12.10 9.29
N TYR A 153 5.93 -12.92 8.43
CA TYR A 153 6.42 -14.25 8.10
C TYR A 153 6.68 -14.44 6.60
N SER A 154 6.74 -13.36 5.81
CA SER A 154 6.85 -13.47 4.34
C SER A 154 8.09 -14.29 3.92
N ASN A 155 9.26 -13.97 4.47
CA ASN A 155 10.50 -14.68 4.17
C ASN A 155 10.49 -16.10 4.74
N ARG A 156 10.07 -16.22 6.00
CA ARG A 156 10.01 -17.52 6.68
C ARG A 156 9.08 -18.51 5.97
N ASN A 157 7.94 -18.04 5.47
CA ASN A 157 6.99 -18.86 4.71
C ASN A 157 7.59 -19.29 3.37
N ALA A 158 8.26 -18.36 2.65
CA ALA A 158 8.93 -18.66 1.38
C ALA A 158 10.07 -19.68 1.57
N ASP A 159 10.95 -19.45 2.54
CA ASP A 159 12.06 -20.36 2.87
C ASP A 159 11.54 -21.75 3.24
N LYS A 160 10.48 -21.82 4.05
CA LYS A 160 9.84 -23.09 4.43
C LYS A 160 9.31 -23.83 3.21
N PHE A 161 8.65 -23.14 2.28
CA PHE A 161 8.16 -23.76 1.04
C PHE A 161 9.32 -24.24 0.15
N LEU A 162 10.30 -23.37 -0.12
CA LEU A 162 11.44 -23.66 -0.98
C LEU A 162 12.28 -24.84 -0.47
N ASN A 163 12.50 -24.91 0.85
CA ASN A 163 13.23 -26.02 1.46
C ASN A 163 12.48 -27.35 1.27
N ARG A 164 11.16 -27.37 1.48
CA ARG A 164 10.36 -28.59 1.30
C ARG A 164 10.38 -29.10 -0.14
N ILE A 165 10.24 -28.22 -1.14
CA ILE A 165 10.29 -28.65 -2.54
C ILE A 165 11.70 -29.09 -2.96
N ARG A 166 12.77 -28.50 -2.40
CA ARG A 166 14.15 -28.98 -2.59
C ARG A 166 14.33 -30.39 -2.02
N GLU A 167 13.80 -30.67 -0.83
CA GLU A 167 13.80 -32.02 -0.23
C GLU A 167 13.03 -33.03 -1.07
N ALA A 168 12.01 -32.60 -1.81
CA ALA A 168 11.28 -33.42 -2.77
C ALA A 168 12.01 -33.63 -4.12
N ASN A 169 13.27 -33.19 -4.25
CA ASN A 169 14.09 -33.24 -5.46
C ASN A 169 13.56 -32.40 -6.64
N ILE A 170 12.76 -31.37 -6.37
CA ILE A 170 12.42 -30.38 -7.39
C ILE A 170 13.62 -29.45 -7.57
N ASN A 171 14.03 -29.22 -8.82
CA ASN A 171 15.10 -28.27 -9.12
C ASN A 171 14.59 -26.85 -8.88
N VAL A 172 15.21 -26.14 -7.94
CA VAL A 172 14.86 -24.78 -7.55
C VAL A 172 15.98 -23.84 -7.96
N ASN A 173 15.68 -22.89 -8.85
CA ASN A 173 16.59 -21.79 -9.17
C ASN A 173 16.21 -20.56 -8.33
N GLY A 174 17.04 -20.24 -7.35
CA GLY A 174 16.87 -19.13 -6.40
C GLY A 174 17.75 -19.40 -5.18
N LYS A 175 18.56 -18.41 -4.77
CA LYS A 175 19.42 -18.49 -3.59
C LYS A 175 18.59 -18.84 -2.36
#